data_AF-A0AAJ0CE83-F1
#
_entry.id   AF-A0AAJ0CE83-F1
#
_cell.length_a   1.000
_cell.length_b   1.000
_cell.length_c   1.000
_cell.angle_alpha   90.00
_cell.angle_beta   90.00
_cell.angle_gamma   90.00
#
_symmetry.space_group_name_H-M   'P 1'
#
loop_
_entity.id
_entity.type
_entity.pdbx_description
1 polymer ?
#
loop_
_entity_poly.entity_id
_entity_poly.type
_entity_poly.pdbx_seq_one_letter_code
_entity_poly.pdbx_strand_id
1 'polypeptide(L)'
;MPPSSAASQPLEPEELAQAVAKLAQCLKQSRAQYSISGGAASMVVCMQHGLEDVRSTEDIDLVVQPAGDITAESISTWLLQNYPNDFVAKITYGVSIPSLAFRRSNGSITYIEIEMFESMFGLKDLNNEVVMIDVSGVQVPVFSARWLLREKIITAFERRGSKKERTDVEDACNLLEAVKSDSVDLTNREDAVRHLLAKRPDIRQSLEVKVICPAVLGRPWAWNEYAEIYWRFEKDELRCVDENIQPHKCEWNEAARVWYFTAGGRSWFYSAECNDLRLST
;
A
#
# COMPACT_ATOMS: atom_id res chain seq x y z
N MET A 1 44.86 -2.95 -11.44
CA MET A 1 43.54 -2.28 -11.40
C MET A 1 42.57 -3.28 -10.80
N PRO A 2 41.92 -2.99 -9.66
CA PRO A 2 40.82 -3.82 -9.19
C PRO A 2 39.71 -3.82 -10.26
N PRO A 3 39.01 -4.95 -10.47
CA PRO A 3 37.88 -4.97 -11.37
C PRO A 3 36.84 -3.95 -10.87
N SER A 4 36.45 -3.05 -11.77
CA SER A 4 35.31 -2.16 -11.60
C SER A 4 34.14 -2.97 -11.04
N SER A 5 33.60 -2.58 -9.89
CA SER A 5 32.40 -3.19 -9.34
C SER A 5 31.28 -2.94 -10.36
N ALA A 6 31.00 -3.94 -11.20
CA ALA A 6 29.82 -3.92 -12.04
C ALA A 6 28.64 -3.70 -11.08
N ALA A 7 27.96 -2.56 -11.22
CA ALA A 7 26.77 -2.28 -10.45
C ALA A 7 25.84 -3.48 -10.62
N SER A 8 25.49 -4.14 -9.52
CA SER A 8 24.57 -5.26 -9.57
C SER A 8 23.29 -4.80 -10.25
N GLN A 9 22.85 -5.51 -11.28
CA GLN A 9 21.57 -5.21 -11.92
C GLN A 9 20.47 -5.21 -10.85
N PRO A 10 19.54 -4.23 -10.88
CA PRO A 10 18.36 -4.23 -10.02
C PRO A 10 17.60 -5.56 -10.14
N LEU A 11 16.86 -5.93 -9.10
CA LEU A 11 15.96 -7.09 -9.18
C LEU A 11 14.76 -6.74 -10.06
N GLU A 12 14.33 -7.67 -10.89
CA GLU A 12 13.00 -7.56 -11.51
C GLU A 12 11.90 -7.83 -10.45
N PRO A 13 10.68 -7.29 -10.62
CA PRO A 13 9.59 -7.50 -9.67
C PRO A 13 9.31 -8.97 -9.36
N GLU A 14 9.33 -9.84 -10.37
CA GLU A 14 9.15 -11.29 -10.21
C GLU A 14 10.29 -11.94 -9.42
N GLU A 15 11.52 -11.47 -9.59
CA GLU A 15 12.67 -11.95 -8.82
C GLU A 15 12.51 -11.58 -7.34
N LEU A 16 12.10 -10.35 -7.05
CA LEU A 16 11.86 -9.91 -5.68
C LEU A 16 10.66 -10.66 -5.06
N ALA A 17 9.61 -10.93 -5.82
CA ALA A 17 8.48 -11.72 -5.34
C ALA A 17 8.92 -13.15 -4.97
N GLN A 18 9.75 -13.79 -5.80
CA GLN A 18 10.34 -15.10 -5.48
C GLN A 18 11.24 -15.05 -4.25
N ALA A 19 12.02 -13.98 -4.07
CA ALA A 19 12.84 -13.78 -2.87
C ALA A 19 11.98 -13.65 -1.61
N VAL A 20 10.89 -12.89 -1.67
CA VAL A 20 9.90 -12.78 -0.57
C VAL A 20 9.28 -14.13 -0.25
N ALA A 21 8.89 -14.92 -1.26
CA ALA A 21 8.37 -16.27 -1.08
C ALA A 21 9.39 -17.21 -0.40
N LYS A 22 10.65 -17.18 -0.85
CA LYS A 22 11.75 -17.95 -0.25
C LYS A 22 11.98 -17.56 1.22
N LEU A 23 12.01 -16.27 1.53
CA LEU A 23 12.11 -15.78 2.90
C LEU A 23 10.95 -16.30 3.76
N ALA A 24 9.72 -16.24 3.25
CA ALA A 24 8.54 -16.70 3.98
C ALA A 24 8.58 -18.21 4.26
N GLN A 25 9.05 -19.02 3.31
CA GLN A 25 9.26 -20.46 3.52
C GLN A 25 10.26 -20.72 4.64
N CYS A 26 11.38 -19.99 4.67
CA CYS A 26 12.39 -20.10 5.72
C CYS A 26 11.81 -19.70 7.08
N LEU A 27 11.08 -18.58 7.16
CA LEU A 27 10.51 -18.09 8.43
C LEU A 27 9.37 -18.97 8.96
N LYS A 28 8.74 -19.82 8.15
CA LYS A 28 7.67 -20.73 8.59
C LYS A 28 8.06 -21.60 9.80
N GLN A 29 9.34 -21.96 9.93
CA GLN A 29 9.84 -22.82 11.00
C GLN A 29 10.30 -22.05 12.25
N SER A 30 10.42 -20.72 12.18
CA SER A 30 10.92 -19.90 13.29
C SER A 30 9.90 -19.69 14.42
N ARG A 31 8.62 -20.02 14.17
CA ARG A 31 7.47 -19.72 15.04
C ARG A 31 7.21 -18.23 15.26
N ALA A 32 7.97 -17.35 14.62
CA ALA A 32 7.72 -15.92 14.68
C ALA A 32 6.43 -15.55 13.95
N GLN A 33 5.66 -14.66 14.56
CA GLN A 33 4.61 -13.94 13.84
C GLN A 33 5.28 -12.72 13.20
N TYR A 34 5.14 -12.56 11.89
CA TYR A 34 5.76 -11.48 11.13
C TYR A 34 4.85 -11.04 9.97
N SER A 35 5.17 -9.90 9.37
CA SER A 35 4.57 -9.42 8.13
C SER A 35 5.61 -8.70 7.29
N ILE A 36 5.60 -8.95 5.97
CA ILE A 36 6.40 -8.17 5.02
C ILE A 36 5.82 -6.75 4.94
N SER A 37 6.71 -5.76 4.86
CA SER A 37 6.38 -4.34 4.85
C SER A 37 7.21 -3.58 3.80
N GLY A 38 7.10 -2.25 3.79
CA GLY A 38 7.95 -1.41 2.95
C GLY A 38 7.77 -1.61 1.44
N GLY A 39 8.85 -1.40 0.68
CA GLY A 39 8.82 -1.45 -0.78
C GLY A 39 8.45 -2.82 -1.35
N ALA A 40 9.00 -3.89 -0.77
CA ALA A 40 8.72 -5.25 -1.20
C ALA A 40 7.24 -5.64 -0.99
N ALA A 41 6.65 -5.23 0.14
CA ALA A 41 5.22 -5.42 0.39
C ALA A 41 4.35 -4.66 -0.60
N SER A 42 4.64 -3.37 -0.82
CA SER A 42 3.93 -2.56 -1.82
C SER A 42 3.96 -3.22 -3.19
N MET A 43 5.12 -3.72 -3.60
CA MET A 43 5.29 -4.36 -4.89
C MET A 43 4.42 -5.62 -5.01
N VAL A 44 4.54 -6.55 -4.05
CA VAL A 44 3.76 -7.81 -4.08
C VAL A 44 2.26 -7.55 -4.03
N VAL A 45 1.81 -6.57 -3.25
CA VAL A 45 0.40 -6.14 -3.21
C VAL A 45 -0.05 -5.61 -4.57
N CYS A 46 0.70 -4.70 -5.20
CA CYS A 46 0.34 -4.16 -6.50
C CYS A 46 0.28 -5.25 -7.58
N MET A 47 1.24 -6.18 -7.59
CA MET A 47 1.23 -7.33 -8.51
C MET A 47 -0.01 -8.21 -8.32
N GLN A 48 -0.40 -8.48 -7.07
CA GLN A 48 -1.62 -9.26 -6.75
C GLN A 48 -2.90 -8.59 -7.28
N HIS A 49 -2.90 -7.27 -7.41
CA HIS A 49 -3.98 -6.48 -7.97
C HIS A 49 -3.88 -6.27 -9.49
N GLY A 50 -2.89 -6.87 -10.15
CA GLY A 50 -2.72 -6.78 -11.61
C GLY A 50 -2.22 -5.42 -12.10
N LEU A 51 -1.57 -4.62 -11.24
CA LEU A 51 -0.99 -3.34 -11.63
C LEU A 51 0.35 -3.58 -12.34
N GLU A 52 0.55 -2.96 -13.51
CA GLU A 52 1.70 -3.24 -14.39
C GLU A 52 2.94 -2.39 -14.06
N ASP A 53 2.76 -1.16 -13.59
CA ASP A 53 3.85 -0.21 -13.30
C ASP A 53 4.35 -0.30 -11.84
N VAL A 54 4.86 -1.47 -11.47
CA VAL A 54 5.34 -1.71 -10.11
C VAL A 54 6.83 -1.45 -9.99
N ARG A 55 7.21 -0.50 -9.14
CA ARG A 55 8.61 -0.22 -8.81
C ARG A 55 9.25 -1.40 -8.06
N SER A 56 10.43 -1.81 -8.50
CA SER A 56 11.25 -2.78 -7.77
C SER A 56 12.02 -2.14 -6.60
N THR A 57 12.40 -2.95 -5.60
CA THR A 57 13.25 -2.54 -4.47
C THR A 57 14.40 -3.52 -4.27
N GLU A 58 15.43 -3.11 -3.53
CA GLU A 58 16.68 -3.88 -3.37
C GLU A 58 16.72 -4.69 -2.07
N ASP A 59 15.77 -4.43 -1.18
CA ASP A 59 15.67 -4.89 0.19
C ASP A 59 14.28 -5.47 0.50
N ILE A 60 14.19 -6.26 1.56
CA ILE A 60 12.92 -6.76 2.10
C ILE A 60 12.81 -6.29 3.56
N ASP A 61 11.88 -5.38 3.79
CA ASP A 61 11.50 -4.95 5.14
C ASP A 61 10.50 -5.93 5.74
N LEU A 62 10.73 -6.38 6.97
CA LEU A 62 9.76 -7.15 7.73
C LEU A 62 9.56 -6.61 9.15
N VAL A 63 8.32 -6.72 9.61
CA VAL A 63 7.95 -6.41 10.98
C VAL A 63 7.70 -7.71 11.71
N VAL A 64 8.44 -7.93 12.80
CA VAL A 64 8.29 -9.07 13.71
C VAL A 64 7.43 -8.66 14.90
N GLN A 65 6.52 -9.53 15.32
CA GLN A 65 5.81 -9.41 16.59
C GLN A 65 6.67 -10.04 17.70
N PRO A 66 7.17 -9.24 18.66
CA PRO A 66 7.92 -9.80 19.77
C PRO A 66 7.05 -10.72 20.61
N ALA A 67 7.59 -11.89 20.99
CA ALA A 67 6.92 -12.86 21.85
C ALA A 67 7.94 -13.75 22.58
N GLY A 68 8.08 -13.58 23.90
CA GLY A 68 9.09 -14.32 24.67
C GLY A 68 10.52 -13.93 24.27
N ASP A 69 11.27 -14.90 23.73
CA ASP A 69 12.63 -14.74 23.20
C ASP A 69 12.66 -14.43 21.69
N ILE A 70 11.50 -14.26 21.06
CA ILE A 70 11.39 -13.87 19.65
C ILE A 70 11.53 -12.34 19.56
N THR A 71 12.62 -11.90 18.96
CA THR A 71 12.99 -10.51 18.66
C THR A 71 13.45 -10.42 17.20
N ALA A 72 13.53 -9.21 16.65
CA ALA A 72 14.10 -9.01 15.30
C ALA A 72 15.55 -9.58 15.23
N GLU A 73 16.34 -9.36 16.28
CA GLU A 73 17.71 -9.88 16.39
C GLU A 73 17.75 -11.42 16.51
N SER A 74 16.85 -12.03 17.29
CA SER A 74 16.84 -13.48 17.45
C SER A 74 16.42 -14.18 16.15
N ILE A 75 15.51 -13.59 15.36
CA ILE A 75 15.14 -14.07 14.02
C ILE A 75 16.25 -13.88 13.00
N SER A 76 16.96 -12.76 13.02
CA SER A 76 18.16 -12.56 12.20
C SER A 76 19.19 -13.66 12.45
N THR A 77 19.51 -13.91 13.73
CA THR A 77 20.45 -14.96 14.15
C THR A 77 19.96 -16.34 13.73
N TRP A 78 18.66 -16.61 13.89
CA TRP A 78 18.04 -17.88 13.55
C TRP A 78 18.14 -18.19 12.04
N LEU A 79 17.90 -17.21 11.16
CA LEU A 79 18.05 -17.38 9.71
C LEU A 79 19.48 -17.77 9.33
N LEU A 80 20.47 -17.06 9.88
CA LEU A 80 21.89 -17.31 9.61
C LEU A 80 22.35 -18.69 10.09
N GLN A 81 21.80 -19.18 11.21
CA GLN A 81 22.15 -20.48 11.77
C GLN A 81 21.45 -21.66 11.07
N ASN A 82 20.17 -21.51 10.73
CA ASN A 82 19.35 -22.62 10.19
C ASN A 82 19.40 -22.71 8.67
N TYR A 83 19.73 -21.63 7.97
CA TYR A 83 19.81 -21.59 6.52
C TYR A 83 21.14 -20.97 6.02
N PRO A 84 22.31 -21.48 6.45
CA PRO A 84 23.61 -20.87 6.15
C PRO A 84 24.01 -20.91 4.65
N ASN A 85 23.33 -21.74 3.85
CA ASN A 85 23.51 -21.76 2.40
C ASN A 85 22.64 -20.74 1.66
N ASP A 86 21.55 -20.29 2.29
CA ASP A 86 20.61 -19.33 1.71
C ASP A 86 20.85 -17.91 2.25
N PHE A 87 21.42 -17.77 3.46
CA PHE A 87 21.63 -16.46 4.10
C PHE A 87 23.09 -16.23 4.47
N VAL A 88 23.55 -14.99 4.29
CA VAL A 88 24.86 -14.52 4.72
C VAL A 88 24.70 -13.31 5.63
N ALA A 89 25.62 -13.15 6.58
CA ALA A 89 25.67 -11.96 7.43
C ALA A 89 26.38 -10.82 6.69
N LYS A 90 25.72 -9.66 6.58
CA LYS A 90 26.36 -8.41 6.19
C LYS A 90 26.45 -7.49 7.40
N ILE A 91 27.59 -6.82 7.56
CA ILE A 91 27.78 -5.85 8.65
C ILE A 91 27.48 -4.46 8.09
N THR A 92 26.39 -3.85 8.56
CA THR A 92 25.97 -2.50 8.21
C THR A 92 25.94 -1.65 9.47
N TYR A 93 26.77 -0.60 9.52
CA TYR A 93 26.94 0.27 10.68
C TYR A 93 27.25 -0.47 12.01
N GLY A 94 27.97 -1.59 11.94
CA GLY A 94 28.32 -2.41 13.10
C GLY A 94 27.24 -3.41 13.53
N VAL A 95 26.11 -3.46 12.84
CA VAL A 95 25.02 -4.43 13.07
C VAL A 95 25.07 -5.52 12.00
N SER A 96 24.94 -6.79 12.41
CA SER A 96 24.85 -7.93 11.49
C SER A 96 23.42 -8.08 10.99
N ILE A 97 23.21 -7.79 9.71
CA ILE A 97 21.92 -7.91 9.01
C ILE A 97 21.96 -9.16 8.12
N PRO A 98 20.93 -10.02 8.14
CA PRO A 98 20.90 -11.18 7.27
C PRO A 98 20.62 -10.72 5.84
N SER A 99 21.33 -11.30 4.89
CA SER A 99 21.08 -11.10 3.46
C SER A 99 20.76 -12.44 2.79
N LEU A 100 19.65 -12.49 2.06
CA LEU A 100 19.28 -13.65 1.27
C LEU A 100 20.16 -13.71 0.01
N ALA A 101 20.88 -14.82 -0.17
CA ALA A 101 21.65 -15.12 -1.38
C ALA A 101 20.70 -15.63 -2.48
N PHE A 102 20.04 -14.70 -3.17
CA PHE A 102 19.09 -15.01 -4.24
C PHE A 102 19.81 -15.38 -5.53
N ARG A 103 19.54 -16.58 -6.05
CA ARG A 103 20.11 -17.07 -7.31
C ARG A 103 19.15 -16.78 -8.46
N ARG A 104 19.57 -15.90 -9.38
CA ARG A 104 18.84 -15.61 -10.61
C ARG A 104 18.82 -16.78 -11.57
N SER A 105 17.92 -16.73 -12.55
CA SER A 105 17.79 -17.72 -13.63
C SER A 105 19.07 -17.90 -14.45
N ASN A 106 19.87 -16.82 -14.59
CA ASN A 106 21.17 -16.83 -15.27
C ASN A 106 22.31 -17.41 -14.41
N GLY A 107 22.02 -17.88 -13.19
CA GLY A 107 23.00 -18.45 -12.25
C GLY A 107 23.76 -17.43 -11.40
N SER A 108 23.63 -16.12 -11.66
CA SER A 108 24.22 -15.08 -10.82
C SER A 108 23.54 -15.03 -9.44
N ILE A 109 24.29 -14.60 -8.43
CA ILE A 109 23.79 -14.43 -7.07
C ILE A 109 23.72 -12.95 -6.75
N THR A 110 22.57 -12.50 -6.27
CA THR A 110 22.38 -11.18 -5.65
C THR A 110 22.04 -11.35 -4.18
N TYR A 111 22.58 -10.48 -3.35
CA TYR A 111 22.34 -10.48 -1.91
C TYR A 111 21.30 -9.43 -1.55
N ILE A 112 20.12 -9.89 -1.14
CA ILE A 112 18.96 -9.06 -0.79
C ILE A 112 18.97 -8.85 0.72
N GLU A 113 19.08 -7.60 1.15
CA GLU A 113 19.13 -7.27 2.58
C GLU A 113 17.75 -7.45 3.21
N ILE A 114 17.72 -8.05 4.39
CA ILE A 114 16.49 -8.33 5.12
C ILE A 114 16.46 -7.43 6.35
N GLU A 115 15.77 -6.31 6.26
CA GLU A 115 15.62 -5.35 7.35
C GLU A 115 14.49 -5.79 8.28
N MET A 116 14.78 -5.87 9.58
CA MET A 116 13.82 -6.37 10.58
C MET A 116 13.50 -5.30 11.61
N PHE A 117 12.21 -5.06 11.82
CA PHE A 117 11.70 -4.10 12.80
C PHE A 117 10.77 -4.81 13.78
N GLU A 118 10.72 -4.32 15.02
CA GLU A 118 9.80 -4.83 16.03
C GLU A 118 8.53 -3.99 16.09
N SER A 119 7.37 -4.64 16.07
CA SER A 119 6.10 -3.93 16.25
C SER A 119 5.81 -3.70 17.73
N MET A 120 5.76 -2.43 18.15
CA MET A 120 5.28 -2.05 19.48
C MET A 120 3.74 -2.06 19.60
N PHE A 121 3.03 -1.79 18.49
CA PHE A 121 1.57 -1.70 18.47
C PHE A 121 0.90 -3.05 18.14
N GLY A 122 1.70 -4.02 17.70
CA GLY A 122 1.32 -5.39 17.45
C GLY A 122 0.72 -5.65 16.07
N LEU A 123 1.02 -6.83 15.52
CA LEU A 123 0.50 -7.33 14.24
C LEU A 123 -0.97 -7.79 14.32
N LYS A 124 -1.57 -7.75 15.51
CA LYS A 124 -2.97 -8.13 15.76
C LYS A 124 -3.90 -6.93 15.91
N ASP A 125 -3.38 -5.71 15.87
CA ASP A 125 -4.21 -4.50 15.83
C ASP A 125 -5.03 -4.53 14.54
N LEU A 126 -6.34 -4.28 14.65
CA LEU A 126 -7.25 -4.19 13.50
C LEU A 126 -6.83 -3.09 12.51
N ASN A 127 -6.10 -2.09 12.99
CA ASN A 127 -5.51 -1.05 12.16
C ASN A 127 -4.25 -1.50 11.42
N ASN A 128 -3.65 -2.64 11.79
CA ASN A 128 -2.44 -3.24 11.24
C ASN A 128 -2.75 -4.53 10.50
N GLU A 129 -3.78 -4.49 9.67
CA GLU A 129 -4.28 -5.63 8.91
C GLU A 129 -3.17 -6.28 8.07
N VAL A 130 -2.95 -7.58 8.31
CA VAL A 130 -2.07 -8.46 7.57
C VAL A 130 -2.92 -9.38 6.69
N VAL A 131 -2.57 -9.48 5.42
CA VAL A 131 -3.20 -10.35 4.43
C VAL A 131 -2.23 -11.43 3.98
N MET A 132 -2.74 -12.59 3.59
CA MET A 132 -1.93 -13.64 2.99
C MET A 132 -1.99 -13.49 1.47
N ILE A 133 -0.83 -13.28 0.84
CA ILE A 133 -0.70 -13.21 -0.62
C ILE A 133 -0.06 -14.50 -1.13
N ASP A 134 -0.63 -15.07 -2.19
CA ASP A 134 -0.03 -16.23 -2.85
C ASP A 134 1.05 -15.78 -3.82
N VAL A 135 2.30 -16.15 -3.54
CA VAL A 135 3.42 -15.89 -4.43
C VAL A 135 3.99 -17.22 -4.88
N SER A 136 3.64 -17.64 -6.10
CA SER A 136 4.07 -18.91 -6.68
C SER A 136 3.72 -20.13 -5.81
N GLY A 137 2.51 -20.15 -5.22
CA GLY A 137 2.03 -21.20 -4.33
C GLY A 137 2.52 -21.09 -2.88
N VAL A 138 3.24 -20.03 -2.54
CA VAL A 138 3.68 -19.74 -1.16
C VAL A 138 2.79 -18.66 -0.57
N GLN A 139 2.18 -18.97 0.57
CA GLN A 139 1.40 -18.01 1.33
C GLN A 139 2.33 -17.09 2.14
N VAL A 140 2.39 -15.82 1.75
CA VAL A 140 3.24 -14.80 2.37
C VAL A 140 2.38 -13.84 3.19
N PRO A 141 2.66 -13.64 4.50
CA PRO A 141 2.00 -12.60 5.27
C PRO A 141 2.56 -11.22 4.90
N VAL A 142 1.70 -10.33 4.42
CA VAL A 142 2.06 -8.97 3.99
C VAL A 142 1.08 -7.98 4.62
N PHE A 143 1.53 -6.77 4.96
CA PHE A 143 0.58 -5.74 5.38
C PHE A 143 -0.38 -5.41 4.22
N SER A 144 -1.66 -5.20 4.56
CA SER A 144 -2.68 -4.85 3.57
C SER A 144 -2.32 -3.58 2.79
N ALA A 145 -2.86 -3.45 1.58
CA ALA A 145 -2.73 -2.23 0.76
C ALA A 145 -3.15 -0.97 1.55
N ARG A 146 -4.20 -1.09 2.36
CA ARG A 146 -4.74 -0.05 3.23
C ARG A 146 -3.71 0.44 4.25
N TRP A 147 -3.05 -0.50 4.93
CA TRP A 147 -1.99 -0.17 5.89
C TRP A 147 -0.79 0.45 5.19
N LEU A 148 -0.32 -0.17 4.10
CA LEU A 148 0.83 0.32 3.35
C LEU A 148 0.60 1.73 2.81
N LEU A 149 -0.59 2.02 2.27
CA LEU A 149 -0.94 3.36 1.79
C LEU A 149 -0.88 4.39 2.92
N ARG A 150 -1.46 4.07 4.08
CA ARG A 150 -1.43 4.94 5.26
C ARG A 150 0.02 5.28 5.65
N GLU A 151 0.86 4.27 5.79
CA GLU A 151 2.25 4.47 6.18
C GLU A 151 3.03 5.24 5.11
N LYS A 152 2.85 4.94 3.82
CA LYS A 152 3.54 5.64 2.73
C LYS A 152 3.18 7.12 2.64
N ILE A 153 1.92 7.48 2.88
CA ILE A 153 1.50 8.89 2.97
C ILE A 153 2.22 9.59 4.13
N ILE A 154 2.27 8.95 5.30
CA ILE A 154 2.90 9.51 6.50
C ILE A 154 4.42 9.63 6.31
N THR A 155 5.09 8.55 5.87
CA THR A 155 6.55 8.51 5.74
C THR A 155 7.05 9.42 4.63
N ALA A 156 6.28 9.62 3.55
CA ALA A 156 6.61 10.62 2.53
C ALA A 156 6.76 12.02 3.14
N PHE A 157 5.82 12.41 4.02
CA PHE A 157 5.87 13.70 4.71
C PHE A 157 6.98 13.80 5.75
N GLU A 158 7.20 12.74 6.53
CA GLU A 158 8.29 12.67 7.52
C GLU A 158 9.67 12.76 6.86
N ARG A 159 9.81 12.18 5.67
CA ARG A 159 11.05 12.13 4.89
C ARG A 159 11.16 13.23 3.84
N ARG A 160 10.31 14.26 3.91
CA ARG A 160 10.32 15.40 2.97
C ARG A 160 11.72 15.99 2.79
N GLY A 161 12.09 16.25 1.53
CA GLY A 161 13.40 16.73 1.12
C GLY A 161 14.46 15.64 0.97
N SER A 162 14.16 14.38 1.30
CA SER A 162 15.09 13.26 1.10
C SER A 162 14.87 12.56 -0.25
N LYS A 163 15.83 11.73 -0.66
CA LYS A 163 15.67 10.86 -1.84
C LYS A 163 14.53 9.84 -1.66
N LYS A 164 14.26 9.39 -0.43
CA LYS A 164 13.21 8.41 -0.11
C LYS A 164 11.80 8.99 -0.15
N GLU A 165 11.64 10.32 -0.09
CA GLU A 165 10.33 10.98 -0.26
C GLU A 165 9.69 10.60 -1.59
N ARG A 166 10.47 10.67 -2.69
CA ARG A 166 9.95 10.40 -4.03
C ARG A 166 9.42 8.98 -4.16
N THR A 167 10.16 8.00 -3.65
CA THR A 167 9.74 6.59 -3.68
C THR A 167 8.52 6.35 -2.79
N ASP A 168 8.44 7.01 -1.63
CA ASP A 168 7.25 6.87 -0.77
C ASP A 168 6.00 7.51 -1.40
N VAL A 169 6.13 8.64 -2.10
CA VAL A 169 5.05 9.26 -2.88
C VAL A 169 4.59 8.36 -4.02
N GLU A 170 5.53 7.76 -4.77
CA GLU A 170 5.22 6.86 -5.88
C GLU A 170 4.53 5.59 -5.40
N ASP A 171 5.07 4.93 -4.37
CA ASP A 171 4.46 3.76 -3.75
C ASP A 171 3.04 4.09 -3.23
N ALA A 172 2.82 5.28 -2.64
CA ALA A 172 1.49 5.72 -2.20
C ALA A 172 0.52 5.88 -3.38
N CYS A 173 0.97 6.37 -4.53
CA CYS A 173 0.11 6.51 -5.71
C CYS A 173 -0.30 5.14 -6.25
N ASN A 174 0.65 4.21 -6.36
CA ASN A 174 0.36 2.87 -6.88
C ASN A 174 -0.56 2.09 -5.92
N LEU A 175 -0.30 2.17 -4.61
CA LEU A 175 -1.16 1.55 -3.60
C LEU A 175 -2.56 2.14 -3.57
N LEU A 176 -2.73 3.41 -3.93
CA LEU A 176 -4.04 4.02 -3.99
C LEU A 176 -4.98 3.27 -4.93
N GLU A 177 -4.48 2.68 -6.01
CA GLU A 177 -5.27 1.86 -6.94
C GLU A 177 -5.70 0.52 -6.32
N ALA A 178 -4.84 -0.09 -5.51
CA ALA A 178 -5.09 -1.38 -4.84
C ALA A 178 -6.04 -1.27 -3.62
N VAL A 179 -6.31 -0.06 -3.14
CA VAL A 179 -7.10 0.17 -1.92
C VAL A 179 -8.59 0.38 -2.23
N LYS A 180 -9.46 -0.19 -1.37
CA LYS A 180 -10.93 0.01 -1.41
C LYS A 180 -11.31 1.41 -0.89
N SER A 181 -12.48 1.89 -1.27
CA SER A 181 -13.02 3.19 -0.84
C SER A 181 -13.20 3.29 0.68
N ASP A 182 -13.06 4.50 1.21
CA ASP A 182 -13.18 4.87 2.64
C ASP A 182 -12.41 3.97 3.63
N SER A 183 -11.30 3.37 3.17
CA SER A 183 -10.61 2.36 3.97
C SER A 183 -9.44 2.93 4.78
N VAL A 184 -8.93 4.11 4.42
CA VAL A 184 -7.78 4.72 5.13
C VAL A 184 -8.20 5.98 5.86
N ASP A 185 -8.20 5.93 7.20
CA ASP A 185 -8.44 7.10 8.04
C ASP A 185 -7.12 7.82 8.37
N LEU A 186 -7.01 9.07 7.94
CA LEU A 186 -5.91 9.99 8.19
C LEU A 186 -6.40 11.27 8.88
N THR A 187 -7.47 11.18 9.65
CA THR A 187 -7.89 12.23 10.58
C THR A 187 -6.73 12.54 11.53
N ASN A 188 -6.42 13.83 11.71
CA ASN A 188 -5.25 14.35 12.45
C ASN A 188 -3.88 14.14 11.77
N ARG A 189 -3.86 13.76 10.48
CA ARG A 189 -2.64 13.66 9.66
C ARG A 189 -2.73 14.58 8.43
N GLU A 190 -3.38 15.73 8.59
CA GLU A 190 -3.72 16.65 7.51
C GLU A 190 -2.49 17.13 6.74
N ASP A 191 -1.38 17.38 7.43
CA ASP A 191 -0.16 17.86 6.78
C ASP A 191 0.47 16.81 5.85
N ALA A 192 0.35 15.53 6.19
CA ALA A 192 0.82 14.46 5.32
C ALA A 192 -0.05 14.35 4.06
N VAL A 193 -1.37 14.46 4.21
CA VAL A 193 -2.30 14.46 3.06
C VAL A 193 -2.10 15.68 2.17
N ARG A 194 -1.95 16.88 2.75
CA ARG A 194 -1.63 18.11 2.00
C ARG A 194 -0.30 17.99 1.27
N HIS A 195 0.70 17.39 1.90
CA HIS A 195 2.00 17.17 1.30
C HIS A 195 1.90 16.26 0.07
N LEU A 196 1.19 15.12 0.17
CA LEU A 196 0.98 14.24 -0.98
C LEU A 196 0.25 14.96 -2.12
N LEU A 197 -0.82 15.70 -1.82
CA LEU A 197 -1.56 16.48 -2.83
C LEU A 197 -0.71 17.59 -3.49
N ALA A 198 0.21 18.20 -2.74
CA ALA A 198 1.13 19.19 -3.31
C ALA A 198 2.12 18.55 -4.31
N LYS A 199 2.48 17.27 -4.13
CA LYS A 199 3.37 16.53 -5.02
C LYS A 199 2.64 15.89 -6.20
N ARG A 200 1.41 15.44 -5.97
CA ARG A 200 0.56 14.73 -6.92
C ARG A 200 -0.86 15.29 -6.88
N PRO A 201 -1.08 16.49 -7.44
CA PRO A 201 -2.41 17.10 -7.47
C PRO A 201 -3.40 16.30 -8.34
N ASP A 202 -2.88 15.52 -9.28
CA ASP A 202 -3.63 14.68 -10.22
C ASP A 202 -4.40 13.55 -9.53
N ILE A 203 -3.89 13.02 -8.40
CA ILE A 203 -4.55 11.91 -7.67
C ILE A 203 -5.63 12.38 -6.68
N ARG A 204 -5.94 13.68 -6.64
CA ARG A 204 -6.84 14.27 -5.63
C ARG A 204 -8.18 13.54 -5.54
N GLN A 205 -8.83 13.33 -6.68
CA GLN A 205 -10.16 12.72 -6.71
C GLN A 205 -10.14 11.28 -6.18
N SER A 206 -9.09 10.51 -6.54
CA SER A 206 -8.90 9.16 -6.01
C SER A 206 -8.62 9.15 -4.51
N LEU A 207 -7.84 10.12 -4.01
CA LEU A 207 -7.63 10.27 -2.57
C LEU A 207 -8.93 10.59 -1.84
N GLU A 208 -9.76 11.49 -2.38
CA GLU A 208 -11.01 11.89 -1.74
C GLU A 208 -11.99 10.70 -1.57
N VAL A 209 -12.00 9.73 -2.50
CA VAL A 209 -12.85 8.53 -2.43
C VAL A 209 -12.29 7.45 -1.49
N LYS A 210 -10.96 7.38 -1.32
CA LYS A 210 -10.30 6.26 -0.64
C LYS A 210 -9.76 6.60 0.75
N VAL A 211 -9.56 7.88 1.03
CA VAL A 211 -8.93 8.38 2.26
C VAL A 211 -9.87 9.32 3.00
N ILE A 212 -10.13 9.02 4.27
CA ILE A 212 -10.88 9.87 5.18
C ILE A 212 -9.91 10.89 5.79
N CYS A 213 -10.00 12.15 5.35
CA CYS A 213 -9.29 13.28 5.97
C CYS A 213 -10.10 14.58 5.76
N PRO A 214 -11.19 14.79 6.53
CA PRO A 214 -12.18 15.82 6.18
C PRO A 214 -11.65 17.25 6.13
N ALA A 215 -10.63 17.57 6.93
CA ALA A 215 -10.00 18.89 6.97
C ALA A 215 -9.16 19.21 5.71
N VAL A 216 -8.91 18.25 4.82
CA VAL A 216 -8.14 18.43 3.58
C VAL A 216 -8.94 18.01 2.33
N LEU A 217 -9.65 16.89 2.44
CA LEU A 217 -10.34 16.21 1.33
C LEU A 217 -11.85 16.49 1.30
N GLY A 218 -12.38 17.20 2.29
CA GLY A 218 -13.81 17.43 2.44
C GLY A 218 -14.54 16.22 3.01
N ARG A 219 -15.87 16.26 3.03
CA ARG A 219 -16.67 15.14 3.56
C ARG A 219 -16.41 13.86 2.76
N PRO A 220 -16.41 12.68 3.42
CA PRO A 220 -16.33 11.38 2.75
C PRO A 220 -17.41 11.25 1.68
N TRP A 221 -17.12 10.44 0.66
CA TRP A 221 -18.10 10.11 -0.37
C TRP A 221 -19.06 9.03 0.15
N ALA A 222 -20.31 9.08 -0.28
CA ALA A 222 -21.28 8.02 -0.05
C ALA A 222 -21.36 7.14 -1.30
N TRP A 223 -21.27 5.82 -1.15
CA TRP A 223 -21.50 4.87 -2.23
C TRP A 223 -22.98 4.54 -2.35
N ASN A 224 -23.52 4.61 -3.57
CA ASN A 224 -24.86 4.11 -3.89
C ASN A 224 -24.75 2.83 -4.72
N GLU A 225 -25.11 1.68 -4.14
CA GLU A 225 -24.98 0.37 -4.78
C GLU A 225 -25.82 0.21 -6.06
N TYR A 226 -26.98 0.88 -6.14
CA TYR A 226 -27.88 0.72 -7.29
C TYR A 226 -27.47 1.57 -8.48
N ALA A 227 -26.90 2.74 -8.21
CA ALA A 227 -26.40 3.64 -9.24
C ALA A 227 -24.94 3.34 -9.61
N GLU A 228 -24.24 2.55 -8.79
CA GLU A 228 -22.81 2.22 -8.92
C GLU A 228 -21.94 3.48 -8.98
N ILE A 229 -22.28 4.48 -8.15
CA ILE A 229 -21.54 5.73 -8.06
C ILE A 229 -21.28 6.16 -6.63
N TYR A 230 -20.19 6.89 -6.45
CA TYR A 230 -19.92 7.72 -5.29
C TYR A 230 -20.57 9.08 -5.47
N TRP A 231 -21.19 9.60 -4.41
CA TRP A 231 -21.74 10.95 -4.39
C TRP A 231 -21.42 11.69 -3.10
N ARG A 232 -21.40 13.02 -3.17
CA ARG A 232 -21.39 13.90 -2.00
C ARG A 232 -21.85 15.29 -2.37
N PHE A 233 -22.19 16.09 -1.36
CA PHE A 233 -22.34 17.53 -1.51
C PHE A 233 -21.02 18.25 -1.28
N GLU A 234 -20.67 19.11 -2.23
CA GLU A 234 -19.62 20.10 -2.08
C GLU A 234 -20.27 21.48 -2.07
N LYS A 235 -20.36 22.08 -0.87
CA LYS A 235 -21.24 23.23 -0.60
C LYS A 235 -22.69 22.85 -0.94
N ASP A 236 -23.27 23.47 -1.96
CA ASP A 236 -24.66 23.24 -2.39
C ASP A 236 -24.75 22.45 -3.72
N GLU A 237 -23.61 22.00 -4.26
CA GLU A 237 -23.54 21.24 -5.51
C GLU A 237 -23.40 19.74 -5.25
N LEU A 238 -24.20 18.92 -5.94
CA LEU A 238 -24.02 17.48 -5.96
C LEU A 238 -22.83 17.12 -6.86
N ARG A 239 -21.90 16.34 -6.34
CA ARG A 239 -20.80 15.73 -7.08
C ARG A 239 -21.03 14.22 -7.15
N CYS A 240 -20.83 13.64 -8.33
CA CYS A 240 -20.97 12.21 -8.57
C CYS A 240 -19.77 11.68 -9.38
N VAL A 241 -19.23 10.53 -8.99
CA VAL A 241 -18.14 9.84 -9.71
C VAL A 241 -18.41 8.34 -9.72
N ASP A 242 -18.07 7.62 -10.79
CA ASP A 242 -18.24 6.16 -10.85
C ASP A 242 -17.16 5.38 -10.08
N GLU A 243 -17.21 4.06 -10.14
CA GLU A 243 -16.20 3.16 -9.55
C GLU A 243 -14.78 3.39 -10.08
N ASN A 244 -14.66 3.89 -11.31
CA ASN A 244 -13.41 4.25 -11.97
C ASN A 244 -13.05 5.74 -11.78
N ILE A 245 -13.76 6.40 -10.85
CA ILE A 245 -13.58 7.80 -10.45
C ILE A 245 -13.85 8.78 -11.61
N GLN A 246 -14.57 8.35 -12.65
CA GLN A 246 -14.98 9.23 -13.74
C GLN A 246 -16.14 10.14 -13.30
N PRO A 247 -16.03 11.46 -13.49
CA PRO A 247 -17.05 12.39 -13.04
C PRO A 247 -18.33 12.31 -13.87
N HIS A 248 -19.48 12.30 -13.20
CA HIS A 248 -20.79 12.45 -13.82
C HIS A 248 -21.28 13.88 -13.69
N LYS A 249 -21.82 14.42 -14.79
CA LYS A 249 -22.45 15.73 -14.79
C LYS A 249 -23.76 15.66 -13.98
N CYS A 250 -23.81 16.44 -12.90
CA CYS A 250 -25.02 16.66 -12.11
C CYS A 250 -25.65 17.98 -12.53
N GLU A 251 -26.96 17.99 -12.70
CA GLU A 251 -27.74 19.15 -13.13
C GLU A 251 -28.86 19.42 -12.13
N TRP A 252 -29.12 20.70 -11.86
CA TRP A 252 -30.18 21.12 -10.95
C TRP A 252 -31.49 21.30 -11.72
N ASN A 253 -32.56 20.64 -11.27
CA ASN A 253 -33.90 20.84 -11.80
C ASN A 253 -34.66 21.82 -10.90
N GLU A 254 -34.92 23.03 -11.39
CA GLU A 254 -35.60 24.08 -10.64
C GLU A 254 -37.04 23.72 -10.27
N ALA A 255 -37.78 23.06 -11.17
CA ALA A 255 -39.19 22.72 -10.97
C ALA A 255 -39.37 21.65 -9.89
N ALA A 256 -38.52 20.63 -9.91
CA ALA A 256 -38.53 19.55 -8.93
C ALA A 256 -37.69 19.85 -7.68
N ARG A 257 -36.84 20.89 -7.73
CA ARG A 257 -35.89 21.27 -6.68
C ARG A 257 -34.98 20.11 -6.25
N VAL A 258 -34.47 19.38 -7.23
CA VAL A 258 -33.56 18.23 -7.02
C VAL A 258 -32.39 18.27 -8.01
N TRP A 259 -31.28 17.67 -7.59
CA TRP A 259 -30.16 17.37 -8.47
C TRP A 259 -30.41 16.06 -9.21
N TYR A 260 -30.15 16.01 -10.52
CA TYR A 260 -30.21 14.81 -11.34
C TYR A 260 -28.90 14.53 -12.07
N PHE A 261 -28.67 13.26 -12.42
CA PHE A 261 -27.56 12.82 -13.25
C PHE A 261 -27.92 11.54 -13.99
N THR A 262 -27.10 11.16 -14.98
CA THR A 262 -27.26 9.90 -15.72
C THR A 262 -26.05 9.01 -15.48
N ALA A 263 -26.30 7.76 -15.07
CA ALA A 263 -25.31 6.71 -14.90
C ALA A 263 -25.89 5.37 -15.32
N GLY A 264 -25.10 4.53 -15.99
CA GLY A 264 -25.57 3.22 -16.50
C GLY A 264 -26.77 3.31 -17.45
N GLY A 265 -26.92 4.42 -18.19
CA GLY A 265 -28.07 4.66 -19.07
C GLY A 265 -29.38 4.95 -18.35
N ARG A 266 -29.36 5.16 -17.02
CA ARG A 266 -30.52 5.48 -16.19
C ARG A 266 -30.38 6.87 -15.59
N SER A 267 -31.50 7.55 -15.39
CA SER A 267 -31.54 8.85 -14.73
C SER A 267 -31.81 8.70 -13.24
N TRP A 268 -31.02 9.39 -12.45
CA TRP A 268 -31.05 9.36 -10.99
C TRP A 268 -31.21 10.78 -10.46
N PHE A 269 -31.76 10.92 -9.26
CA PHE A 269 -31.84 12.20 -8.56
C PHE A 269 -31.55 12.05 -7.07
N TYR A 270 -31.05 13.12 -6.44
CA TYR A 270 -30.88 13.15 -4.99
C TYR A 270 -32.21 13.45 -4.28
N SER A 271 -32.60 12.60 -3.35
CA SER A 271 -33.78 12.78 -2.49
C SER A 271 -33.35 13.22 -1.09
N ALA A 272 -33.69 14.45 -0.71
CA ALA A 272 -33.44 14.97 0.63
C ALA A 272 -34.21 14.19 1.72
N GLU A 273 -35.37 13.61 1.39
CA GLU A 273 -36.16 12.80 2.33
C GLU A 273 -35.45 11.50 2.72
N CYS A 274 -34.77 10.88 1.75
CA CYS A 274 -34.04 9.63 1.96
C CYS A 274 -32.56 9.86 2.28
N ASN A 275 -32.09 11.10 2.12
CA ASN A 275 -30.68 11.48 2.17
C ASN A 275 -29.80 10.57 1.27
N ASP A 276 -30.32 10.25 0.08
CA ASP A 276 -29.70 9.32 -0.87
C ASP A 276 -30.24 9.50 -2.30
N LEU A 277 -29.61 8.83 -3.26
CA LEU A 277 -29.97 8.83 -4.67
C LEU A 277 -31.12 7.85 -4.96
N ARG A 278 -32.03 8.29 -5.84
CA ARG A 278 -33.21 7.53 -6.27
C ARG A 278 -33.26 7.48 -7.79
N LEU A 279 -33.75 6.36 -8.31
CA LEU A 279 -34.01 6.20 -9.73
C LEU A 279 -35.19 7.09 -10.13
N SER A 280 -35.03 7.87 -11.19
CA SER A 280 -36.13 8.59 -11.82
C SER A 280 -37.00 7.59 -12.55
N THR A 281 -38.28 7.53 -12.20
CA THR A 281 -39.30 6.77 -12.94
C THR A 281 -39.66 7.46 -14.25
#